data_AF-A0A4P0Y8L9-F1
#
_entry.id   AF-A0A4P0Y8L9-F1
#
_cell.length_a   1.000
_cell.length_b   1.000
_cell.length_c   1.000
_cell.angle_alpha   90.00
_cell.angle_beta   90.00
_cell.angle_gamma   90.00
#
_symmetry.space_group_name_H-M   'P 1'
#
loop_
_entity.id
_entity.type
_entity.pdbx_description
1 polymer ?
#
loop_
_entity_poly.entity_id
_entity_poly.type
_entity_poly.pdbx_seq_one_letter_code
_entity_poly.pdbx_strand_id
1 'polypeptide(L)'
;MRIIGEKASLEWWDEQPNQLRYEIQGEPVRILERGMDYLDPLARQDDRIGGGHPEGLFEAWSNLYRRFAIAMDAADRRDEALLADFWYPDARAGAFGVRWVENCVRSADNGACWVDFR
;
A
#
# COMPACT_ATOMS: atom_id res chain seq x y z
N MET A 1 -5.89 -6.13 -5.99
CA MET A 1 -6.53 -4.82 -5.74
C MET A 1 -6.64 -4.07 -7.08
N ARG A 2 -7.82 -3.51 -7.40
CA ARG A 2 -8.04 -2.76 -8.65
C ARG A 2 -8.64 -1.39 -8.33
N ILE A 3 -8.04 -0.33 -8.87
CA ILE A 3 -8.52 1.06 -8.80
C ILE A 3 -8.99 1.45 -10.18
N ILE A 4 -10.24 1.91 -10.31
CA ILE A 4 -10.85 2.31 -11.57
C ILE A 4 -11.14 3.81 -11.50
N GLY A 5 -10.48 4.58 -12.36
CA GLY A 5 -10.72 6.01 -12.53
C GLY A 5 -11.41 6.31 -13.85
N GLU A 6 -11.72 7.59 -14.07
CA GLU A 6 -12.40 8.06 -15.29
C GLU A 6 -11.54 7.89 -16.58
N LYS A 7 -10.20 7.81 -16.46
CA LYS A 7 -9.26 7.74 -17.59
C LYS A 7 -8.58 6.39 -17.75
N ALA A 8 -8.32 5.72 -16.64
CA ALA A 8 -7.51 4.51 -16.60
C ALA A 8 -7.84 3.67 -15.36
N SER A 9 -7.42 2.40 -15.40
CA SER A 9 -7.40 1.52 -14.24
C SER A 9 -5.97 1.14 -13.86
N LEU A 10 -5.76 0.89 -12.57
CA LEU A 10 -4.56 0.24 -12.03
C LEU A 10 -4.95 -1.06 -11.35
N GLU A 11 -4.16 -2.12 -11.54
CA GLU A 11 -4.38 -3.40 -10.87
C GLU A 11 -3.07 -4.03 -10.41
N TRP A 12 -3.07 -4.49 -9.16
CA TRP A 12 -1.95 -5.17 -8.52
C TRP A 12 -2.42 -6.46 -7.85
N TRP A 13 -1.61 -7.50 -7.91
CA TRP A 13 -1.88 -8.83 -7.35
C TRP A 13 -0.67 -9.30 -6.53
N ASP A 14 -0.90 -9.79 -5.32
CA ASP A 14 0.14 -10.17 -4.37
C ASP A 14 0.95 -11.40 -4.79
N GLU A 15 0.38 -12.33 -5.56
CA GLU A 15 1.13 -13.46 -6.14
C GLU A 15 1.99 -13.04 -7.34
N GLN A 16 1.79 -11.83 -7.87
CA GLN A 16 2.63 -11.18 -8.88
C GLN A 16 3.09 -9.80 -8.41
N PRO A 17 3.82 -9.72 -7.28
CA PRO A 17 4.00 -8.46 -6.56
C PRO A 17 4.92 -7.48 -7.30
N ASN A 18 5.71 -7.99 -8.25
CA ASN A 18 6.65 -7.21 -9.04
C ASN A 18 6.00 -6.52 -10.25
N GLN A 19 4.72 -6.81 -10.55
CA GLN A 19 3.98 -6.25 -11.68
C GLN A 19 2.83 -5.35 -11.21
N LEU A 20 2.66 -4.21 -11.89
CA LEU A 20 1.49 -3.34 -11.77
C LEU A 20 0.90 -3.13 -13.16
N ARG A 21 -0.38 -3.45 -13.34
CA ARG A 21 -1.09 -3.22 -14.60
C ARG A 21 -1.57 -1.78 -14.67
N TYR A 22 -1.33 -1.12 -15.80
CA TYR A 22 -1.83 0.22 -16.09
C TYR A 22 -2.60 0.22 -17.41
N GLU A 23 -3.90 0.47 -17.31
CA GLU A 23 -4.87 0.25 -18.38
C GLU A 23 -5.56 1.58 -18.71
N ILE A 24 -5.00 2.34 -19.66
CA ILE A 24 -5.60 3.59 -20.15
C ILE A 24 -6.72 3.25 -21.13
N GLN A 25 -7.88 3.89 -20.98
CA GLN A 25 -9.02 3.65 -21.86
C GLN A 25 -8.67 3.98 -23.32
N GLY A 26 -8.85 3.02 -24.21
CA GLY A 26 -8.57 3.16 -25.65
C GLY A 26 -7.11 2.89 -26.05
N GLU A 27 -6.24 2.52 -25.11
CA GLU A 27 -4.85 2.17 -25.39
C GLU A 27 -4.53 0.71 -25.03
N PRO A 28 -3.43 0.13 -25.56
CA PRO A 28 -2.94 -1.16 -25.09
C PRO A 28 -2.59 -1.14 -23.59
N VAL A 29 -2.83 -2.28 -22.94
CA VAL A 29 -2.42 -2.52 -21.55
C VAL A 29 -0.91 -2.37 -21.41
N ARG A 30 -0.47 -1.69 -20.35
CA ARG A 30 0.94 -1.58 -19.96
C ARG A 30 1.17 -2.37 -18.69
N ILE A 31 2.29 -3.08 -18.63
CA ILE A 31 2.78 -3.75 -17.42
C ILE A 31 3.98 -2.97 -16.92
N LEU A 32 3.87 -2.46 -15.70
CA LEU A 32 4.91 -1.75 -15.00
C LEU A 32 5.65 -2.78 -14.12
N GLU A 33 6.95 -2.90 -14.31
CA GLU A 33 7.82 -3.85 -13.62
C GLU A 33 8.61 -3.13 -12.52
N ARG A 34 8.70 -3.75 -11.33
CA ARG A 34 9.51 -3.27 -10.20
C ARG A 34 10.96 -3.00 -10.63
N GLY A 35 11.55 -1.93 -10.10
CA GLY A 35 12.95 -1.58 -10.32
C GLY A 35 13.25 -0.91 -11.67
N MET A 36 12.24 -0.57 -12.46
CA MET A 36 12.43 0.12 -13.75
C MET A 36 12.43 1.64 -13.61
N ASP A 37 13.25 2.33 -14.41
CA ASP A 37 13.51 3.77 -14.28
C ASP A 37 12.31 4.68 -14.54
N TYR A 38 11.28 4.20 -15.23
CA TYR A 38 10.06 4.96 -15.47
C TYR A 38 9.15 5.06 -14.24
N LEU A 39 9.47 4.34 -13.15
CA LEU A 39 8.70 4.38 -11.91
C LEU A 39 9.00 5.65 -11.11
N ASP A 40 8.00 6.07 -10.32
CA ASP A 40 8.15 7.15 -9.34
C ASP A 40 9.34 6.86 -8.40
N PRO A 41 10.17 7.86 -8.05
CA PRO A 41 11.30 7.65 -7.14
C PRO A 41 10.93 6.99 -5.81
N LEU A 42 9.74 7.27 -5.26
CA LEU A 42 9.27 6.66 -4.01
C LEU A 42 9.01 5.15 -4.15
N ALA A 43 8.70 4.66 -5.35
CA ALA A 43 8.52 3.25 -5.62
C ALA A 43 9.85 2.48 -5.76
N ARG A 44 10.95 3.19 -6.05
CA ARG A 44 12.30 2.61 -6.24
C ARG A 44 13.21 2.69 -5.02
N GLN A 45 12.88 3.54 -4.04
CA GLN A 45 13.73 3.76 -2.86
C GLN A 45 13.95 2.50 -1.99
N ASP A 46 13.09 1.50 -2.16
CA ASP A 46 13.02 0.28 -1.36
C ASP A 46 13.55 -0.96 -2.12
N ASP A 47 14.00 -0.78 -3.38
CA ASP A 47 14.58 -1.86 -4.18
C ASP A 47 15.88 -2.37 -3.56
N ARG A 48 16.01 -3.69 -3.45
CA ARG A 48 17.19 -4.37 -2.89
C ARG A 48 18.00 -5.07 -3.97
N ILE A 49 17.38 -5.33 -5.12
CA ILE A 49 18.02 -5.86 -6.32
C ILE A 49 17.41 -5.25 -7.59
N GLY A 50 18.22 -5.15 -8.65
CA GLY A 50 17.80 -4.57 -9.93
C GLY A 50 16.63 -5.30 -10.58
N GLY A 51 15.87 -4.57 -11.40
CA GLY A 51 14.69 -5.08 -12.13
C GLY A 51 14.97 -6.36 -12.91
N GLY A 52 13.95 -7.22 -13.01
CA GLY A 52 14.06 -8.57 -13.59
C GLY A 52 14.45 -9.66 -12.59
N HIS A 53 15.09 -9.31 -11.46
CA HIS A 53 15.26 -10.24 -10.34
C HIS A 53 14.02 -10.13 -9.43
N PRO A 54 13.28 -11.22 -9.21
CA PRO A 54 12.06 -11.14 -8.42
C PRO A 54 12.38 -10.87 -6.95
N GLU A 55 11.70 -9.87 -6.38
CA GLU A 55 11.55 -9.74 -4.93
C GLU A 55 10.18 -10.30 -4.53
N GLY A 56 9.98 -10.53 -3.24
CA GLY A 56 8.75 -11.10 -2.73
C GLY A 56 8.34 -10.56 -1.36
N LEU A 57 7.57 -11.38 -0.66
CA LEU A 57 6.99 -11.00 0.62
C LEU A 57 8.07 -10.68 1.67
N PHE A 58 9.21 -11.36 1.66
CA PHE A 58 10.31 -11.11 2.61
C PHE A 58 10.88 -9.69 2.46
N GLU A 59 11.07 -9.20 1.24
CA GLU A 59 11.53 -7.84 0.99
C GLU A 59 10.47 -6.82 1.42
N ALA A 60 9.19 -7.07 1.10
CA ALA A 60 8.08 -6.21 1.54
C ALA A 60 8.01 -6.08 3.07
N TRP A 61 8.12 -7.19 3.81
CA TRP A 61 8.17 -7.17 5.27
C TRP A 61 9.45 -6.50 5.80
N SER A 62 10.59 -6.70 5.15
CA SER A 62 11.83 -6.02 5.52
C SER A 62 11.71 -4.50 5.35
N ASN A 63 11.03 -4.04 4.29
CA ASN A 63 10.74 -2.62 4.05
C ASN A 63 9.78 -2.06 5.11
N LEU A 64 8.78 -2.83 5.52
CA LEU A 64 7.87 -2.47 6.60
C LEU A 64 8.60 -2.31 7.94
N TYR A 65 9.43 -3.29 8.32
CA TYR A 65 10.22 -3.21 9.56
C TYR A 65 11.23 -2.06 9.54
N ARG A 66 11.82 -1.76 8.39
CA ARG A 66 12.67 -0.57 8.21
C ARG A 66 11.89 0.71 8.52
N ARG A 67 10.63 0.82 8.06
CA ARG A 67 9.77 1.97 8.36
C ARG A 67 9.42 2.05 9.85
N PHE A 68 9.10 0.93 10.49
CA PHE A 68 8.89 0.92 11.95
C PHE A 68 10.13 1.40 12.71
N ALA A 69 11.33 0.94 12.35
CA ALA A 69 12.57 1.37 12.98
C ALA A 69 12.80 2.89 12.85
N ILE A 70 12.54 3.46 11.66
CA ILE A 70 12.63 4.91 11.43
C ILE A 70 11.63 5.67 12.30
N ALA A 71 10.38 5.20 12.39
CA ALA A 71 9.37 5.83 13.23
C ALA A 71 9.71 5.77 14.72
N MET A 72 10.24 4.65 15.21
CA MET A 72 10.70 4.49 16.59
C MET A 72 11.85 5.45 16.90
N ASP A 73 12.88 5.49 16.06
CA ASP A 73 14.02 6.40 16.22
C ASP A 73 13.59 7.88 16.21
N ALA A 74 12.70 8.27 15.28
CA ALA A 74 12.16 9.61 15.24
C ALA A 74 11.35 9.97 16.51
N ALA A 75 10.59 9.02 17.05
CA ALA A 75 9.87 9.20 18.31
C ALA A 75 10.82 9.38 19.50
N ASP A 76 11.88 8.56 19.60
CA ASP A 76 12.90 8.66 20.64
C ASP A 76 13.62 10.03 20.61
N ARG A 77 13.86 10.54 19.41
CA ARG A 77 14.47 11.86 19.17
C ARG A 77 13.48 13.04 19.25
N ARG A 78 12.18 12.78 19.43
CA ARG A 78 11.09 13.79 19.39
C ARG A 78 11.05 14.60 18.10
N ASP A 79 11.30 13.93 16.97
CA ASP A 79 11.27 14.52 15.63
C ASP A 79 9.84 14.51 15.07
N GLU A 80 9.02 15.43 15.58
CA GLU A 80 7.60 15.54 15.21
C GLU A 80 7.41 15.91 13.72
N ALA A 81 8.36 16.64 13.14
CA ALA A 81 8.32 17.03 11.73
C ALA A 81 8.41 15.81 10.81
N LEU A 82 9.32 14.87 11.09
CA LEU A 82 9.38 13.62 10.33
C LEU A 82 8.12 12.79 10.53
N LEU A 83 7.68 12.61 11.78
CA LEU A 83 6.53 11.77 12.11
C LEU A 83 5.20 12.26 11.53
N ALA A 84 5.06 13.55 11.24
CA ALA A 84 3.85 14.12 10.66
C ALA A 84 3.56 13.60 9.24
N ASP A 85 4.60 13.47 8.41
CA ASP A 85 4.47 13.12 6.98
C ASP A 85 5.01 11.72 6.64
N PHE A 86 5.59 11.01 7.61
CA PHE A 86 6.18 9.68 7.37
C PHE A 86 5.14 8.56 7.33
N TRP A 87 5.03 7.88 6.18
CA TRP A 87 4.10 6.77 6.01
C TRP A 87 4.61 5.45 6.60
N TYR A 88 3.82 4.88 7.49
CA TYR A 88 3.86 3.48 7.97
C TYR A 88 2.48 3.12 8.57
N PRO A 89 2.11 1.83 8.69
CA PRO A 89 0.85 1.45 9.32
C PRO A 89 0.95 1.60 10.85
N ASP A 90 0.52 2.76 11.35
CA ASP A 90 0.56 3.11 12.77
C ASP A 90 -0.65 2.55 13.56
N ALA A 91 -0.74 2.95 14.84
CA ALA A 91 -1.87 2.56 15.69
C ALA A 91 -3.23 3.03 15.18
N ARG A 92 -3.30 4.15 14.44
CA ARG A 92 -4.54 4.66 13.84
C ARG A 92 -4.98 3.78 12.68
N ALA A 93 -4.06 3.28 11.86
CA ALA A 93 -4.35 2.26 10.85
C ALA A 93 -4.93 0.98 11.48
N GLY A 94 -4.37 0.53 12.61
CA GLY A 94 -4.90 -0.60 13.39
C GLY A 94 -6.32 -0.35 13.91
N ALA A 95 -6.55 0.80 14.54
CA ALA A 95 -7.88 1.19 15.04
C ALA A 95 -8.91 1.30 13.89
N PHE A 96 -8.51 1.83 12.74
CA PHE A 96 -9.34 1.88 11.54
C PHE A 96 -9.76 0.48 11.08
N GLY A 97 -8.82 -0.48 11.07
CA GLY A 97 -9.10 -1.87 10.70
C GLY A 97 -10.12 -2.54 11.61
N VAL A 98 -9.97 -2.38 12.93
CA VAL A 98 -10.94 -2.89 13.93
C VAL A 98 -12.33 -2.30 13.69
N ARG A 99 -12.40 -0.98 13.51
CA ARG A 99 -13.67 -0.29 13.22
C ARG A 99 -14.31 -0.78 11.92
N TRP A 100 -13.51 -1.01 10.88
CA TRP A 100 -14.03 -1.54 9.62
C TRP A 100 -14.67 -2.92 9.80
N VAL A 101 -13.99 -3.83 10.51
CA VAL A 101 -14.53 -5.16 10.83
C VAL A 101 -15.83 -5.05 11.65
N GLU A 102 -15.86 -4.21 12.68
CA GLU A 102 -17.05 -3.99 13.51
C GLU A 102 -18.27 -3.55 12.67
N ASN A 103 -18.07 -2.59 11.76
CA ASN A 103 -19.15 -2.10 10.90
C ASN A 103 -19.62 -3.18 9.89
N CYS A 104 -18.71 -3.99 9.35
CA CYS A 104 -19.07 -5.13 8.51
C CYS A 104 -19.92 -6.16 9.26
N VAL A 105 -19.54 -6.51 10.50
CA VAL A 105 -20.31 -7.43 11.35
C VAL A 105 -21.69 -6.84 11.66
N ARG A 106 -21.76 -5.56 12.06
CA ARG A 106 -23.03 -4.88 12.32
C ARG A 106 -23.95 -4.87 11.10
N SER A 107 -23.41 -4.67 9.91
CA SER A 107 -24.18 -4.77 8.66
C SER A 107 -24.68 -6.20 8.43
N ALA A 108 -23.80 -7.20 8.55
CA ALA A 108 -24.12 -8.61 8.34
C ALA A 108 -25.23 -9.09 9.29
N ASP A 109 -25.14 -8.77 10.58
CA ASP A 109 -26.12 -9.15 11.60
C ASP A 109 -27.50 -8.49 11.39
N ASN A 110 -27.55 -7.37 10.65
CA ASN A 110 -28.77 -6.64 10.32
C ASN A 110 -29.21 -6.86 8.86
N GLY A 111 -28.84 -7.99 8.26
CA GLY A 111 -29.29 -8.37 6.91
C GLY A 111 -28.57 -7.64 5.77
N ALA A 112 -27.27 -7.37 5.95
CA ALA A 112 -26.42 -6.66 4.98
C ALA A 112 -26.91 -5.24 4.63
N CYS A 113 -27.51 -4.56 5.60
CA CYS A 113 -27.98 -3.19 5.42
C CYS A 113 -26.83 -2.16 5.49
N TRP A 114 -27.06 -0.97 4.94
CA TRP A 114 -26.14 0.14 5.14
C TRP A 114 -26.05 0.53 6.62
N VAL A 115 -24.83 0.79 7.08
CA VAL A 115 -24.57 1.29 8.43
C VAL A 115 -23.72 2.54 8.36
N ASP A 116 -23.98 3.51 9.26
CA ASP A 116 -23.14 4.71 9.36
C ASP A 116 -21.71 4.31 9.76
N PHE A 117 -20.73 4.69 8.95
CA PHE A 117 -19.32 4.51 9.29
C PHE A 117 -18.88 5.62 10.27
N ARG A 118 -19.11 5.36 11.56
CA ARG A 118 -18.68 6.22 12.68
C ARG A 118 -17.39 5.68 13.28
#